data_AF-A0A951E6A4-F1
#
_entry.id   AF-A0A951E6A4-F1
#
_cell.length_a   1.000
_cell.length_b   1.000
_cell.length_c   1.000
_cell.angle_alpha   90.00
_cell.angle_beta   90.00
_cell.angle_gamma   90.00
#
_symmetry.space_group_name_H-M   'P 1'
#
loop_
_entity.id
_entity.type
_entity.pdbx_description
1 polymer ?
#
loop_
_entity_poly.entity_id
_entity_poly.type
_entity_poly.pdbx_seq_one_letter_code
_entity_poly.pdbx_strand_id
1 'polypeptide(L)'
;MRSKSHFQERIVQCVFVVLAALAPFARAQQADSPAAKTQKNAENPPLRPTAKPSATASPEQLQINPQELERLTKAADKVLNRIQSEENDLYLRLNYFEKPDRLNPNSYASKEEIAQWRGILQQFKEKHDLVTKLYADVGKDLDSELRNAGGNEELVARFKKIIIDGFPWSTIEKKKNLIADFIDEHARLLAFYEKNWGAWTGTSDSNKAEFTSASAANIYKRLRLQILNTSQEIEKEYKEMSE
;
A
#
# COMPACT_ATOMS: atom_id res chain seq x y z
N MET A 1 -4.41 11.24 -16.20
CA MET A 1 -4.96 11.88 -14.98
C MET A 1 -4.54 11.03 -13.79
N ARG A 2 -3.68 11.54 -12.89
CA ARG A 2 -3.27 10.83 -11.67
C ARG A 2 -4.37 11.00 -10.64
N SER A 3 -5.28 10.01 -10.55
CA SER A 3 -6.11 9.87 -9.36
C SER A 3 -5.16 9.47 -8.23
N LYS A 4 -4.91 10.36 -7.27
CA LYS A 4 -4.29 9.97 -6.00
C LYS A 4 -5.22 8.93 -5.39
N SER A 5 -4.71 7.77 -4.98
CA SER A 5 -5.56 6.76 -4.37
C SER A 5 -6.17 7.35 -3.10
N HIS A 6 -7.45 7.06 -2.83
CA HIS A 6 -8.12 7.47 -1.59
C HIS A 6 -7.33 7.03 -0.33
N PHE A 7 -6.53 5.97 -0.45
CA PHE A 7 -5.56 5.53 0.53
C PHE A 7 -4.44 6.55 0.82
N GLN A 8 -3.81 7.15 -0.20
CA GLN A 8 -2.82 8.22 0.01
C GLN A 8 -3.49 9.47 0.59
N GLU A 9 -4.70 9.82 0.15
CA GLU A 9 -5.43 10.94 0.76
C GLU A 9 -5.77 10.66 2.22
N ARG A 10 -6.16 9.44 2.59
CA ARG A 10 -6.43 9.05 3.99
C ARG A 10 -5.16 9.03 4.84
N ILE A 11 -4.04 8.50 4.34
CA ILE A 11 -2.78 8.52 5.09
C ILE A 11 -2.29 9.96 5.26
N VAL A 12 -2.31 10.76 4.20
CA VAL A 12 -1.91 12.17 4.26
C VAL A 12 -2.86 12.94 5.19
N GLN A 13 -4.17 12.76 5.10
CA GLN A 13 -5.13 13.39 6.01
C GLN A 13 -4.95 12.92 7.46
N CYS A 14 -4.69 11.64 7.72
CA CYS A 14 -4.40 11.13 9.07
C CYS A 14 -3.09 11.70 9.63
N VAL A 15 -2.03 11.77 8.81
CA VAL A 15 -0.75 12.40 9.18
C VAL A 15 -0.97 13.89 9.48
N PHE A 16 -1.73 14.62 8.65
CA PHE A 16 -2.03 16.03 8.87
C PHE A 16 -2.96 16.27 10.07
N VAL A 17 -3.97 15.43 10.31
CA VAL A 17 -4.92 15.58 11.43
C VAL A 17 -4.27 15.21 12.77
N VAL A 18 -3.50 14.13 12.82
CA VAL A 18 -2.79 13.72 14.05
C VAL A 18 -1.66 14.69 14.39
N LEU A 19 -0.99 15.28 13.39
CA LEU A 19 0.04 16.31 13.61
C LEU A 19 -0.53 17.71 13.88
N ALA A 20 -1.68 18.07 13.28
CA ALA A 20 -2.36 19.33 13.58
C ALA A 20 -3.00 19.35 14.98
N ALA A 21 -3.43 18.19 15.49
CA ALA A 21 -3.83 18.05 16.90
C ALA A 21 -2.66 18.24 17.88
N LEU A 22 -1.41 18.24 17.41
CA LEU A 22 -0.19 18.50 18.18
C LEU A 22 0.38 19.91 17.96
N ALA A 23 -0.18 20.70 17.04
CA ALA A 23 0.14 22.13 16.94
C ALA A 23 -0.70 22.88 17.99
N PRO A 24 -0.10 23.51 19.02
CA PRO A 24 -0.89 24.35 19.91
C PRO A 24 -1.46 25.50 19.08
N PHE A 25 -2.77 25.70 19.23
CA PHE A 25 -3.48 26.91 18.83
C PHE A 25 -2.77 28.12 19.46
N ALA A 26 -1.82 28.72 18.76
CA ALA A 26 -1.28 30.04 19.08
C ALA A 26 -2.26 31.11 18.56
N ARG A 27 -3.47 31.15 19.11
CA ARG A 27 -4.39 32.28 18.90
C ARG A 27 -5.41 32.41 20.01
N ALA A 28 -4.99 32.95 21.15
CA ALA A 28 -5.77 33.89 21.97
C ALA A 28 -4.98 34.26 23.22
N GLN A 29 -4.39 35.45 23.23
CA GLN A 29 -4.40 36.38 24.37
C GLN A 29 -3.71 37.67 23.93
N GLN A 30 -4.44 38.48 23.15
CA GLN A 30 -4.17 39.90 23.07
C GLN A 30 -4.90 40.51 24.26
N ALA A 31 -4.21 40.58 25.41
CA ALA A 31 -4.71 41.24 26.59
C ALA A 31 -4.53 42.74 26.42
N ASP A 32 -5.66 43.45 26.40
CA ASP A 32 -5.74 44.91 26.50
C ASP A 32 -4.92 45.42 27.67
N SER A 33 -4.06 46.41 27.39
CA SER A 33 -3.46 47.26 28.42
C SER A 33 -4.37 48.45 28.69
N PRO A 34 -4.53 48.84 29.97
CA PRO A 34 -4.63 50.25 30.29
C PRO A 34 -3.51 50.68 31.25
N ALA A 35 -2.95 51.85 30.95
CA ALA A 35 -1.96 52.57 31.74
C ALA A 35 -2.56 53.18 33.02
N ALA A 36 -1.76 53.30 34.10
CA ALA A 36 -1.43 54.59 34.75
C ALA A 36 -0.77 54.47 36.16
N LYS A 37 0.37 55.18 36.30
CA LYS A 37 0.84 56.07 37.39
C LYS A 37 1.30 55.57 38.79
N THR A 38 2.63 55.73 38.97
CA THR A 38 3.37 56.52 40.00
C THR A 38 3.30 56.24 41.53
N GLN A 39 4.50 55.99 42.11
CA GLN A 39 5.17 56.70 43.24
C GLN A 39 5.53 55.93 44.55
N LYS A 40 6.87 55.95 44.88
CA LYS A 40 7.63 55.94 46.17
C LYS A 40 7.06 55.17 47.39
N ASN A 41 7.82 54.41 48.19
CA ASN A 41 9.07 54.78 48.88
C ASN A 41 9.81 53.54 49.49
N ALA A 42 11.05 53.76 49.92
CA ALA A 42 12.10 52.80 50.27
C ALA A 42 12.01 52.07 51.63
N GLU A 43 12.54 50.84 51.70
CA GLU A 43 13.57 50.35 52.65
C GLU A 43 13.99 48.89 52.29
N ASN A 44 15.25 48.52 52.53
CA ASN A 44 15.93 47.27 52.16
C ASN A 44 16.91 46.91 53.31
N PRO A 45 17.55 45.73 53.43
CA PRO A 45 17.20 44.29 53.27
C PRO A 45 17.64 43.52 54.57
N PRO A 46 18.01 42.20 54.64
CA PRO A 46 17.94 41.09 53.67
C PRO A 46 17.32 39.79 54.24
N LEU A 47 17.05 38.80 53.37
CA LEU A 47 17.37 37.37 53.56
C LEU A 47 16.91 36.62 52.28
N ARG A 48 17.88 36.27 51.43
CA ARG A 48 17.77 35.25 50.36
C ARG A 48 18.41 33.96 50.90
N PRO A 49 18.30 32.81 50.22
CA PRO A 49 17.25 32.32 49.31
C PRO A 49 16.85 30.86 49.63
N THR A 50 15.74 30.35 49.10
CA THR A 50 15.75 29.15 48.23
C THR A 50 14.34 28.86 47.71
N ALA A 51 14.25 28.86 46.39
CA ALA A 51 13.07 28.50 45.63
C ALA A 51 12.95 26.97 45.52
N LYS A 52 11.70 26.48 45.54
CA LYS A 52 11.26 25.34 44.73
C LYS A 52 9.73 25.35 44.67
N PRO A 53 9.14 25.51 43.47
CA PRO A 53 8.04 24.66 43.09
C PRO A 53 8.56 23.65 42.09
N SER A 54 8.23 22.38 42.34
CA SER A 54 8.45 21.26 41.45
C SER A 54 8.15 21.62 40.00
N ALA A 55 9.18 21.55 39.15
CA ALA A 55 8.99 21.41 37.73
C ALA A 55 8.35 20.05 37.50
N THR A 56 7.03 20.02 37.38
CA THR A 56 6.34 18.96 36.64
C THR A 56 6.96 18.99 35.25
N ALA A 57 7.65 17.92 34.87
CA ALA A 57 8.23 17.77 33.54
C ALA A 57 7.10 17.93 32.52
N SER A 58 7.06 19.08 31.85
CA SER A 58 6.27 19.25 30.63
C SER A 58 6.78 18.22 29.63
N PRO A 59 5.90 17.47 28.94
CA PRO A 59 6.34 16.66 27.81
C PRO A 59 6.96 17.63 26.81
N GLU A 60 8.21 17.39 26.44
CA GLU A 60 8.88 18.13 25.37
C GLU A 60 8.00 18.07 24.13
N GLN A 61 7.25 19.13 23.88
CA GLN A 61 6.53 19.32 22.63
C GLN A 61 7.59 19.49 21.56
N LEU A 62 7.88 18.41 20.83
CA LEU A 62 8.65 18.43 19.58
C LEU A 62 8.12 19.59 18.73
N GLN A 63 8.89 20.68 18.67
CA GLN A 63 8.56 21.84 17.88
C GLN A 63 8.85 21.49 16.41
N ILE A 64 7.90 20.83 15.76
CA ILE A 64 8.09 20.31 14.39
C ILE A 64 8.22 21.49 13.43
N ASN A 65 9.39 21.62 12.81
CA ASN A 65 9.61 22.62 11.77
C ASN A 65 8.79 22.24 10.52
N PRO A 66 7.93 23.13 9.98
CA PRO A 66 7.13 22.83 8.78
C PRO A 66 7.99 22.43 7.57
N GLN A 67 9.21 22.95 7.44
CA GLN A 67 10.14 22.56 6.36
C GLN A 67 10.74 21.16 6.55
N GLU A 68 10.89 20.70 7.80
CA GLU A 68 11.30 19.33 8.09
C GLU A 68 10.16 18.36 7.77
N LEU A 69 8.94 18.71 8.17
CA LEU A 69 7.75 17.94 7.86
C LEU A 69 7.53 17.77 6.35
N GLU A 70 7.73 18.83 5.57
CA GLU A 70 7.60 18.74 4.11
C GLU A 70 8.63 17.78 3.49
N ARG A 71 9.87 17.79 4.00
CA ARG A 71 10.94 16.88 3.53
C ARG A 71 10.63 15.43 3.86
N LEU A 72 10.17 15.16 5.09
CA LEU A 72 9.76 13.82 5.52
C LEU A 72 8.55 13.30 4.74
N THR A 73 7.58 14.18 4.47
CA THR A 73 6.41 13.84 3.64
C THR A 73 6.85 13.45 2.22
N LYS A 74 7.73 14.23 1.58
CA LYS A 74 8.28 13.88 0.25
C LYS A 74 9.04 12.54 0.25
N ALA A 75 9.78 12.26 1.33
CA ALA A 75 10.51 11.00 1.47
C ALA A 75 9.56 9.80 1.62
N ALA A 76 8.52 9.92 2.43
CA ALA A 76 7.47 8.90 2.53
C ALA A 76 6.73 8.73 1.20
N ASP A 77 6.32 9.83 0.56
CA ASP A 77 5.66 9.80 -0.74
C ASP A 77 6.48 9.05 -1.78
N LYS A 78 7.82 9.19 -1.77
CA LYS A 78 8.70 8.44 -2.67
C LYS A 78 8.56 6.92 -2.50
N VAL A 79 8.54 6.43 -1.26
CA VAL A 79 8.36 4.98 -0.97
C VAL A 79 6.95 4.52 -1.34
N LEU A 80 5.92 5.28 -0.94
CA LEU A 80 4.53 4.94 -1.19
C LEU A 80 4.18 4.97 -2.68
N ASN A 81 4.69 5.96 -3.42
CA ASN A 81 4.50 6.06 -4.87
C ASN A 81 5.17 4.91 -5.61
N ARG A 82 6.32 4.42 -5.11
CA ARG A 82 6.97 3.23 -5.67
C ARG A 82 6.06 2.02 -5.51
N ILE A 83 5.57 1.75 -4.29
CA ILE A 83 4.63 0.64 -4.04
C ILE A 83 3.42 0.76 -4.97
N GLN A 84 2.78 1.92 -5.00
CA GLN A 84 1.59 2.14 -5.83
C GLN A 84 1.86 1.94 -7.34
N SER A 85 3.00 2.41 -7.85
CA SER A 85 3.37 2.22 -9.24
C SER A 85 3.53 0.72 -9.58
N GLU A 86 4.17 -0.03 -8.69
CA GLU A 86 4.39 -1.46 -8.87
C GLU A 86 3.08 -2.25 -8.72
N GLU A 87 2.22 -1.87 -7.78
CA GLU A 87 0.86 -2.39 -7.57
C GLU A 87 -0.01 -2.21 -8.82
N ASN A 88 0.03 -1.02 -9.44
CA ASN A 88 -0.72 -0.72 -10.65
C ASN A 88 -0.25 -1.58 -11.84
N ASP A 89 1.07 -1.75 -12.00
CA ASP A 89 1.59 -2.65 -13.04
C ASP A 89 1.22 -4.12 -12.77
N LEU A 90 1.22 -4.54 -11.50
CA LEU A 90 0.74 -5.87 -11.12
C LEU A 90 -0.73 -6.07 -11.51
N TYR A 91 -1.58 -5.10 -11.19
CA TYR A 91 -3.00 -5.13 -11.53
C TYR A 91 -3.24 -5.13 -13.07
N LEU A 92 -2.45 -4.37 -13.82
CA LEU A 92 -2.51 -4.40 -15.29
C LEU A 92 -2.15 -5.78 -15.87
N ARG A 93 -1.16 -6.45 -15.28
CA ARG A 93 -0.79 -7.82 -15.67
C ARG A 93 -1.88 -8.82 -15.29
N LEU A 94 -2.49 -8.69 -14.11
CA LEU A 94 -3.64 -9.50 -13.71
C LEU A 94 -4.77 -9.40 -14.76
N ASN A 95 -5.21 -8.17 -15.08
CA ASN A 95 -6.26 -7.91 -16.07
C ASN A 95 -5.96 -8.52 -17.45
N TYR A 96 -4.68 -8.71 -17.79
CA TYR A 96 -4.30 -9.35 -19.04
C TYR A 96 -4.59 -10.85 -19.05
N PHE A 97 -4.42 -11.53 -17.91
CA PHE A 97 -4.71 -12.95 -17.72
C PHE A 97 -6.20 -13.24 -17.49
N GLU A 98 -6.98 -12.28 -17.00
CA GLU A 98 -8.42 -12.43 -16.78
C GLU A 98 -9.25 -12.44 -18.08
N LYS A 99 -8.65 -12.05 -19.21
CA LYS A 99 -9.36 -12.04 -20.49
C LYS A 99 -9.88 -13.45 -20.83
N PRO A 100 -11.15 -13.61 -21.26
CA PRO A 100 -11.75 -14.91 -21.53
C PRO A 100 -10.92 -15.78 -22.49
N ASP A 101 -10.28 -15.17 -23.48
CA ASP A 101 -9.41 -15.86 -24.44
C ASP A 101 -8.20 -16.55 -23.79
N ARG A 102 -7.75 -16.09 -22.62
CA ARG A 102 -6.64 -16.74 -21.88
C ARG A 102 -7.06 -18.01 -21.17
N LEU A 103 -8.35 -18.18 -20.96
CA LEU A 103 -8.94 -19.39 -20.38
C LEU A 103 -9.45 -20.36 -21.43
N ASN A 104 -9.40 -20.01 -22.72
CA ASN A 104 -9.90 -20.86 -23.79
C ASN A 104 -8.73 -21.55 -24.50
N PRO A 105 -8.65 -22.90 -24.50
CA PRO A 105 -7.59 -23.60 -25.21
C PRO A 105 -7.63 -23.41 -26.73
N ASN A 106 -8.78 -23.04 -27.31
CA ASN A 106 -8.91 -22.75 -28.75
C ASN A 106 -8.31 -21.39 -29.15
N SER A 107 -7.97 -20.54 -28.18
CA SER A 107 -7.34 -19.24 -28.44
C SER A 107 -5.81 -19.34 -28.61
N TYR A 108 -5.24 -20.54 -28.48
CA TYR A 108 -3.83 -20.81 -28.69
C TYR A 108 -3.62 -21.43 -30.07
N ALA A 109 -2.76 -20.84 -30.89
CA ALA A 109 -2.46 -21.31 -32.23
C ALA A 109 -1.53 -22.53 -32.23
N SER A 110 -0.67 -22.66 -31.22
CA SER A 110 0.31 -23.75 -31.13
C SER A 110 0.74 -24.08 -29.70
N LYS A 111 1.43 -25.22 -29.52
CA LYS A 111 2.06 -25.58 -28.24
C LYS A 111 3.14 -24.59 -27.83
N GLU A 112 3.88 -24.06 -28.80
CA GLU A 112 4.94 -23.09 -28.55
C GLU A 112 4.37 -21.78 -27.99
N GLU A 113 3.15 -21.40 -28.39
CA GLU A 113 2.46 -20.27 -27.80
C GLU A 113 2.20 -20.50 -26.30
N ILE A 114 1.84 -21.71 -25.87
CA ILE A 114 1.70 -22.04 -24.43
C ILE A 114 3.00 -21.79 -23.68
N ALA A 115 4.16 -22.12 -24.28
CA ALA A 115 5.46 -21.85 -23.66
C ALA A 115 5.73 -20.35 -23.54
N GLN A 116 5.37 -19.54 -24.54
CA GLN A 116 5.43 -18.08 -24.45
C GLN A 116 4.54 -17.55 -23.32
N TRP A 117 3.33 -18.08 -23.20
CA TRP A 117 2.38 -17.73 -22.14
C TRP A 117 2.89 -18.07 -20.74
N ARG A 118 3.59 -19.19 -20.59
CA ARG A 118 4.30 -19.51 -19.34
C ARG A 118 5.39 -18.49 -19.03
N GLY A 119 6.13 -18.01 -20.04
CA GLY A 119 7.10 -16.93 -19.88
C GLY A 119 6.46 -15.64 -19.38
N ILE A 120 5.31 -15.25 -19.94
CA ILE A 120 4.56 -14.08 -19.48
C ILE A 120 4.02 -14.29 -18.05
N LEU A 121 3.55 -15.50 -17.73
CA LEU A 121 3.07 -15.83 -16.39
C LEU A 121 4.20 -15.79 -15.36
N GLN A 122 5.41 -16.21 -15.75
CA GLN A 122 6.61 -16.10 -14.92
C GLN A 122 6.96 -14.64 -14.64
N GLN A 123 6.86 -13.74 -15.64
CA GLN A 123 7.04 -12.30 -15.41
C GLN A 123 5.96 -11.71 -14.48
N PHE A 124 4.72 -12.20 -14.57
CA PHE A 124 3.66 -11.80 -13.65
C PHE A 124 3.97 -12.25 -12.21
N LYS A 125 4.47 -13.47 -12.04
CA LYS A 125 4.94 -13.97 -10.75
C LYS A 125 6.09 -13.15 -10.18
N GLU A 126 7.11 -12.86 -10.97
CA GLU A 126 8.23 -12.01 -10.54
C GLU A 126 7.77 -10.62 -10.10
N LYS A 127 6.75 -10.07 -10.78
CA LYS A 127 6.13 -8.81 -10.39
C LYS A 127 5.39 -8.91 -9.06
N HIS A 128 4.64 -9.99 -8.85
CA HIS A 128 3.95 -10.27 -7.59
C HIS A 128 4.94 -10.43 -6.43
N ASP A 129 6.04 -11.14 -6.64
CA ASP A 129 7.12 -11.31 -5.66
C ASP A 129 7.77 -9.96 -5.32
N LEU A 130 7.99 -9.10 -6.32
CA LEU A 130 8.51 -7.75 -6.11
C LEU A 130 7.58 -6.90 -5.25
N VAL A 131 6.28 -6.87 -5.56
CA VAL A 131 5.28 -6.11 -4.77
C VAL A 131 5.19 -6.64 -3.34
N THR A 132 5.16 -7.96 -3.19
CA THR A 132 5.19 -8.63 -1.88
C THR A 132 6.40 -8.19 -1.06
N LYS A 133 7.58 -8.15 -1.70
CA LYS A 133 8.81 -7.70 -1.06
C LYS A 133 8.75 -6.22 -0.68
N LEU A 134 8.21 -5.35 -1.52
CA LEU A 134 8.07 -3.93 -1.20
C LEU A 134 7.18 -3.70 0.03
N TYR A 135 6.09 -4.45 0.18
CA TYR A 135 5.27 -4.39 1.39
C TYR A 135 5.98 -4.96 2.62
N ALA A 136 6.79 -6.02 2.47
CA ALA A 136 7.57 -6.56 3.59
C ALA A 136 8.67 -5.57 4.03
N ASP A 137 9.30 -4.88 3.08
CA ASP A 137 10.42 -3.98 3.31
C ASP A 137 10.00 -2.52 3.57
N VAL A 138 8.72 -2.16 3.44
CA VAL A 138 8.25 -0.76 3.52
C VAL A 138 8.67 -0.06 4.82
N GLY A 139 8.68 -0.77 5.95
CA GLY A 139 9.14 -0.21 7.22
C GLY A 139 10.63 0.12 7.24
N LYS A 140 11.44 -0.66 6.53
CA LYS A 140 12.89 -0.42 6.38
C LYS A 140 13.15 0.69 5.36
N ASP A 141 12.43 0.68 4.24
CA ASP A 141 12.56 1.68 3.18
C ASP A 141 12.12 3.07 3.67
N LEU A 142 11.03 3.15 4.43
CA LEU A 142 10.60 4.38 5.09
C LEU A 142 11.65 4.88 6.08
N ASP A 143 12.21 4.02 6.94
CA ASP A 143 13.23 4.43 7.91
C ASP A 143 14.45 5.05 7.21
N SER A 144 14.93 4.39 6.16
CA SER A 144 16.06 4.84 5.34
C SER A 144 15.77 6.20 4.68
N GLU A 145 14.65 6.32 3.96
CA GLU A 145 14.30 7.56 3.24
C GLU A 145 14.03 8.74 4.19
N LEU A 146 13.38 8.48 5.33
CA LEU A 146 13.09 9.52 6.33
C LEU A 146 14.38 10.01 7.03
N ARG A 147 15.31 9.11 7.35
CA ARG A 147 16.63 9.50 7.89
C ARG A 147 17.45 10.27 6.85
N ASN A 148 17.43 9.85 5.58
CA ASN A 148 18.12 10.55 4.48
C ASN A 148 17.56 11.95 4.23
N ALA A 149 16.28 12.19 4.53
CA ALA A 149 15.64 13.50 4.45
C ALA A 149 16.04 14.45 5.62
N GLY A 150 16.85 13.96 6.57
CA GLY A 150 17.35 14.72 7.71
C GLY A 150 16.39 14.75 8.90
N GLY A 151 15.50 13.77 9.02
CA GLY A 151 14.59 13.66 10.16
C GLY A 151 15.30 13.29 11.45
N ASN A 152 14.91 13.93 12.55
CA ASN A 152 15.27 13.49 13.89
C ASN A 152 14.78 12.05 14.15
N GLU A 153 15.56 11.23 14.86
CA GLU A 153 15.23 9.82 15.15
C GLU A 153 13.85 9.61 15.80
N GLU A 154 13.45 10.47 16.75
CA GLU A 154 12.13 10.36 17.39
C GLU A 154 11.00 10.71 16.41
N LEU A 155 11.21 11.74 15.58
CA LEU A 155 10.26 12.15 14.57
C LEU A 155 10.11 11.09 13.48
N VAL A 156 11.22 10.52 13.01
CA VAL A 156 11.24 9.40 12.04
C VAL A 156 10.48 8.21 12.59
N ALA A 157 10.73 7.81 13.84
CA ALA A 157 10.04 6.69 14.48
C ALA A 157 8.52 6.91 14.57
N ARG A 158 8.10 8.11 15.01
CA ARG A 158 6.67 8.48 15.08
C ARG A 158 6.02 8.52 13.70
N PHE A 159 6.67 9.15 12.72
CA PHE A 159 6.15 9.30 11.35
C PHE A 159 6.01 7.95 10.65
N LYS A 160 7.04 7.09 10.74
CA LYS A 160 7.01 5.71 10.26
C LYS A 160 5.88 4.93 10.91
N LYS A 161 5.71 5.02 12.23
CA LYS A 161 4.64 4.31 12.95
C LYS A 161 3.27 4.72 12.42
N ILE A 162 2.99 6.01 12.26
CA ILE A 162 1.71 6.50 11.72
C ILE A 162 1.44 5.95 10.32
N ILE A 163 2.45 5.96 9.44
CA ILE A 163 2.30 5.44 8.08
C ILE A 163 2.04 3.94 8.09
N ILE A 164 2.87 3.16 8.81
CA ILE A 164 2.77 1.70 8.86
C ILE A 164 1.46 1.24 9.50
N ASP A 165 1.04 1.87 10.60
CA ASP A 165 -0.23 1.55 11.27
C ASP A 165 -1.44 1.90 10.39
N GLY A 166 -1.27 2.80 9.41
CA GLY A 166 -2.31 3.19 8.46
C GLY A 166 -2.52 2.21 7.31
N PHE A 167 -1.66 1.20 7.13
CA PHE A 167 -1.81 0.23 6.04
C PHE A 167 -2.90 -0.79 6.34
N PRO A 168 -3.77 -1.14 5.37
CA PRO A 168 -4.75 -2.21 5.50
C PRO A 168 -4.05 -3.57 5.33
N TRP A 169 -3.23 -3.95 6.30
CA TRP A 169 -2.37 -5.14 6.23
C TRP A 169 -3.12 -6.42 5.91
N SER A 170 -4.32 -6.60 6.46
CA SER A 170 -5.17 -7.76 6.19
C SER A 170 -5.56 -7.85 4.71
N THR A 171 -5.96 -6.74 4.09
CA THR A 171 -6.33 -6.68 2.67
C THR A 171 -5.10 -6.87 1.79
N ILE A 172 -3.96 -6.29 2.16
CA ILE A 172 -2.69 -6.49 1.46
C ILE A 172 -2.28 -7.97 1.46
N GLU A 173 -2.33 -8.62 2.62
CA GLU A 173 -2.00 -10.03 2.76
C GLU A 173 -2.98 -10.95 2.03
N LYS A 174 -4.28 -10.64 2.08
CA LYS A 174 -5.30 -11.39 1.37
C LYS A 174 -5.10 -11.31 -0.15
N LYS A 175 -4.92 -10.12 -0.72
CA LYS A 175 -4.61 -9.96 -2.16
C LYS A 175 -3.34 -10.70 -2.54
N LYS A 176 -2.29 -10.61 -1.73
CA LYS A 176 -1.03 -11.31 -1.97
C LYS A 176 -1.28 -12.81 -2.15
N ASN A 177 -2.05 -13.42 -1.24
CA ASN A 177 -2.34 -14.85 -1.31
C ASN A 177 -3.23 -15.19 -2.52
N LEU A 178 -4.29 -14.42 -2.76
CA LEU A 178 -5.18 -14.63 -3.90
C LEU A 178 -4.45 -14.52 -5.25
N ILE A 179 -3.56 -13.54 -5.41
CA ILE A 179 -2.77 -13.40 -6.65
C ILE A 179 -1.80 -14.58 -6.82
N ALA A 180 -1.21 -15.08 -5.72
CA ALA A 180 -0.36 -16.27 -5.78
C ALA A 180 -1.16 -17.51 -6.22
N ASP A 181 -2.36 -17.71 -5.64
CA ASP A 181 -3.26 -18.80 -6.03
C ASP A 181 -3.67 -18.68 -7.50
N PHE A 182 -4.02 -17.47 -7.96
CA PHE A 182 -4.38 -17.20 -9.36
C PHE A 182 -3.24 -17.54 -10.33
N ILE A 183 -1.99 -17.20 -9.98
CA ILE A 183 -0.79 -17.53 -10.76
C ILE A 183 -0.62 -19.06 -10.85
N ASP A 184 -0.73 -19.75 -9.72
CA ASP A 184 -0.57 -21.21 -9.66
C ASP A 184 -1.67 -21.94 -10.43
N GLU A 185 -2.91 -21.47 -10.35
CA GLU A 185 -4.05 -21.99 -11.11
C GLU A 185 -3.85 -21.81 -12.63
N HIS A 186 -3.36 -20.65 -13.06
CA HIS A 186 -2.98 -20.42 -14.45
C HIS A 186 -1.83 -21.33 -14.90
N ALA A 187 -0.81 -21.53 -14.06
CA ALA A 187 0.30 -22.41 -14.38
C ALA A 187 -0.20 -23.86 -14.60
N ARG A 188 -1.12 -24.32 -13.74
CA ARG A 188 -1.79 -25.62 -13.88
C ARG A 188 -2.63 -25.70 -15.14
N LEU A 189 -3.35 -24.63 -15.51
CA LEU A 189 -4.14 -24.57 -16.74
C LEU A 189 -3.25 -24.68 -17.99
N LEU A 190 -2.17 -23.90 -18.06
CA LEU A 190 -1.21 -23.96 -19.17
C LEU A 190 -0.54 -25.33 -19.28
N ALA A 191 -0.18 -25.95 -18.15
CA ALA A 191 0.34 -27.33 -18.13
C ALA A 191 -0.68 -28.37 -18.57
N PHE A 192 -1.95 -28.17 -18.21
CA PHE A 192 -3.03 -29.00 -18.69
C PHE A 192 -3.19 -28.89 -20.21
N TYR A 193 -3.11 -27.70 -20.80
CA TYR A 193 -3.17 -27.52 -22.26
C TYR A 193 -2.01 -28.18 -22.98
N GLU A 194 -0.78 -27.99 -22.51
CA GLU A 194 0.39 -28.60 -23.12
C GLU A 194 0.28 -30.13 -23.14
N LYS A 195 -0.12 -30.71 -22.00
CA LYS A 195 -0.27 -32.16 -21.84
C LYS A 195 -1.37 -32.75 -22.72
N ASN A 196 -2.48 -32.04 -22.90
CA ASN A 196 -3.67 -32.53 -23.59
C ASN A 196 -3.83 -31.93 -24.99
N TRP A 197 -2.78 -31.36 -25.56
CA TRP A 197 -2.85 -30.69 -26.85
C TRP A 197 -3.43 -31.58 -27.95
N GLY A 198 -4.41 -31.05 -28.68
CA GLY A 198 -5.14 -31.78 -29.72
C GLY A 198 -6.20 -32.75 -29.19
N ALA A 199 -6.41 -32.82 -27.86
CA ALA A 199 -7.48 -33.61 -27.24
C ALA A 199 -8.77 -32.82 -27.00
N TRP A 200 -8.92 -31.66 -27.64
CA TRP A 200 -10.14 -30.87 -27.65
C TRP A 200 -10.51 -30.43 -29.05
N THR A 201 -11.81 -30.20 -29.27
CA THR A 201 -12.35 -29.61 -30.48
C THR A 201 -12.80 -28.18 -30.22
N GLY A 202 -12.63 -27.34 -31.23
CA GLY A 202 -13.19 -25.99 -31.24
C GLY A 202 -14.70 -26.06 -31.41
N THR A 203 -15.42 -25.33 -30.55
CA THR A 203 -16.83 -24.98 -30.81
C THR A 203 -16.90 -23.49 -31.13
N SER A 204 -18.02 -23.05 -31.70
CA SER A 204 -18.28 -21.62 -31.94
C SER A 204 -18.43 -20.81 -30.63
N ASP A 205 -18.59 -21.47 -29.49
CA ASP A 205 -18.62 -20.86 -28.17
C ASP A 205 -17.22 -20.89 -27.54
N SER A 206 -16.58 -19.73 -27.42
CA SER A 206 -15.23 -19.59 -26.84
C SER A 206 -15.13 -20.07 -25.39
N ASN A 207 -16.26 -20.31 -24.71
CA ASN A 207 -16.27 -20.84 -23.34
C ASN A 207 -16.43 -22.37 -23.28
N LYS A 208 -16.59 -23.05 -24.43
CA LYS A 208 -16.85 -24.49 -24.50
C LYS A 208 -15.84 -25.17 -25.39
N ALA A 209 -14.66 -25.44 -24.84
CA ALA A 209 -13.79 -26.46 -25.39
C ALA A 209 -14.38 -27.84 -25.10
N GLU A 210 -14.60 -28.65 -26.13
CA GLU A 210 -15.08 -30.02 -25.99
C GLU A 210 -13.88 -30.96 -25.96
N PHE A 211 -13.63 -31.59 -24.81
CA PHE A 211 -12.53 -32.54 -24.67
C PHE A 211 -12.99 -33.95 -25.07
N THR A 212 -12.10 -34.70 -25.71
CA THR A 212 -12.36 -36.09 -26.11
C THR A 212 -12.56 -37.03 -24.93
N SER A 213 -12.09 -36.66 -23.73
CA SER A 213 -12.31 -37.40 -22.48
C SER A 213 -13.09 -36.59 -21.45
N ALA A 214 -14.05 -37.26 -20.78
CA ALA A 214 -14.83 -36.66 -19.70
C ALA A 214 -13.94 -36.22 -18.52
N SER A 215 -12.85 -36.95 -18.24
CA SER A 215 -11.88 -36.58 -17.20
C SER A 215 -11.19 -35.26 -17.52
N ALA A 216 -10.68 -35.09 -18.74
CA ALA A 216 -10.05 -33.83 -19.16
C ALA A 216 -11.04 -32.66 -19.15
N ALA A 217 -12.27 -32.88 -19.61
CA ALA A 217 -13.33 -31.87 -19.54
C ALA A 217 -13.61 -31.39 -18.11
N ASN A 218 -13.67 -32.32 -17.15
CA ASN A 218 -13.91 -32.00 -15.74
C ASN A 218 -12.73 -31.25 -15.11
N ILE A 219 -11.50 -31.65 -15.42
CA ILE A 219 -10.29 -30.95 -14.94
C ILE A 219 -10.26 -29.52 -15.48
N TYR A 220 -10.49 -29.33 -16.77
CA TYR A 220 -10.55 -28.01 -17.40
C TYR A 220 -11.64 -27.13 -16.76
N LYS A 221 -12.88 -27.64 -16.66
CA LYS A 221 -13.99 -26.91 -16.03
C LYS A 221 -13.66 -26.46 -14.62
N ARG A 222 -13.06 -27.35 -13.82
CA ARG A 222 -12.65 -27.04 -12.44
C ARG A 222 -11.59 -25.94 -12.41
N LEU A 223 -10.51 -26.07 -13.19
CA LEU A 223 -9.44 -25.06 -13.24
C LEU A 223 -9.97 -23.70 -13.68
N ARG A 224 -10.81 -23.67 -14.73
CA ARG A 224 -11.42 -22.44 -15.22
C ARG A 224 -12.31 -21.79 -14.16
N LEU A 225 -13.13 -22.56 -13.45
CA LEU A 225 -13.99 -22.04 -12.39
C LEU A 225 -13.16 -21.49 -11.21
N GLN A 226 -12.10 -22.19 -10.82
CA GLN A 226 -11.18 -21.72 -9.77
C GLN A 226 -10.60 -20.36 -10.12
N ILE A 227 -10.01 -20.23 -11.32
CA ILE A 227 -9.44 -18.98 -11.80
C ILE A 227 -10.45 -17.82 -11.79
N LEU A 228 -11.67 -18.08 -12.28
CA LEU A 228 -12.71 -17.04 -12.34
C LEU A 228 -13.16 -16.62 -10.94
N ASN A 229 -13.30 -17.56 -10.00
CA ASN A 229 -13.66 -17.24 -8.63
C ASN A 229 -12.53 -16.44 -7.95
N THR A 230 -11.28 -16.88 -8.09
CA THR A 230 -10.11 -16.19 -7.53
C THR A 230 -9.99 -14.77 -8.10
N SER A 231 -10.18 -14.59 -9.42
CA SER A 231 -10.22 -13.28 -10.08
C SER A 231 -11.30 -12.35 -9.49
N GLN A 232 -12.53 -12.86 -9.29
CA GLN A 232 -13.60 -12.08 -8.67
C GLN A 232 -13.28 -11.66 -7.24
N GLU A 233 -12.64 -12.54 -6.46
CA GLU A 233 -12.18 -12.19 -5.12
C GLU A 233 -11.09 -11.13 -5.16
N ILE A 234 -10.12 -11.22 -6.07
CA ILE A 234 -9.07 -10.21 -6.23
C ILE A 234 -9.67 -8.85 -6.59
N GLU A 235 -10.58 -8.80 -7.56
CA GLU A 235 -11.27 -7.59 -8.00
C GLU A 235 -12.04 -6.93 -6.84
N LYS A 236 -12.66 -7.74 -5.98
CA LYS A 236 -13.32 -7.24 -4.77
C LYS A 236 -12.33 -6.57 -3.83
N GLU A 237 -11.19 -7.19 -3.55
CA GLU A 237 -10.17 -6.60 -2.66
C GLU A 237 -9.55 -5.32 -3.24
N TYR A 238 -9.37 -5.23 -4.57
CA TYR A 238 -8.92 -3.99 -5.21
C TYR A 238 -9.93 -2.86 -5.08
N LYS A 239 -11.24 -3.16 -5.18
CA LYS A 239 -12.31 -2.18 -4.93
C LYS A 239 -12.31 -1.70 -3.48
N GLU A 240 -12.21 -2.61 -2.51
CA GLU A 240 -12.19 -2.27 -1.08
C GLU A 240 -11.03 -1.33 -0.69
N MET A 241 -9.90 -1.39 -1.40
CA MET A 241 -8.80 -0.43 -1.16
C MET A 241 -8.99 0.93 -1.85
N SER A 242 -9.84 0.97 -2.88
CA SER A 242 -10.10 2.18 -3.65
C SER A 242 -11.24 3.04 -3.05
N GLU A 243 -12.08 2.44 -2.20
CA GLU A 243 -13.22 3.08 -1.50
C GLU A 243 -12.86 3.55 -0.05
#